data_AF-A0A7W5D6H9-F1
#
_entry.id   AF-A0A7W5D6H9-F1
#
_cell.length_a   1.000
_cell.length_b   1.000
_cell.length_c   1.000
_cell.angle_alpha   90.00
_cell.angle_beta   90.00
_cell.angle_gamma   90.00
#
_symmetry.space_group_name_H-M   'P 1'
#
loop_
_entity.id
_entity.type
_entity.pdbx_description
1 polymer ?
#
loop_
_entity_poly.entity_id
_entity_poly.type
_entity_poly.pdbx_seq_one_letter_code
_entity_poly.pdbx_strand_id
1 'polypeptide(L)'
;MKSAVRSCLAVLAAAGGLVTASSALAQTGSLPCDGVKQDRAACLRERGAAAQTARQGGFPKMDEAQLRQNALARCGRQPPADQAACEQRVLGTGQTTFTGSVLGGGVIRTTETPVPASPMSDAPMPPPAPQMAPMPATRPAPMQNPMPMPMPAPTR
;
A
#
# COMPACT_ATOMS: atom_id res chain seq x y z
N MET A 1 -8.87 -3.50 79.01
CA MET A 1 -8.30 -4.09 77.79
C MET A 1 -7.48 -2.99 77.09
N LYS A 2 -6.15 -3.07 77.16
CA LYS A 2 -5.20 -2.05 76.68
C LYS A 2 -4.30 -2.69 75.62
N SER A 3 -4.12 -2.03 74.48
CA SER A 3 -2.92 -1.98 73.59
C SER A 3 -3.41 -1.66 72.17
N ALA A 4 -3.20 -0.49 71.58
CA ALA A 4 -1.96 0.21 71.19
C ALA A 4 -1.89 0.26 69.66
N VAL A 5 -2.37 1.38 69.11
CA VAL A 5 -2.24 1.79 67.71
C VAL A 5 -0.83 2.34 67.48
N ARG A 6 -0.01 1.72 66.62
CA ARG A 6 1.22 2.25 66.00
C ARG A 6 1.47 1.46 64.70
N SER A 7 0.96 1.87 63.54
CA SER A 7 1.58 2.78 62.56
C SER A 7 3.03 2.46 62.21
N CYS A 8 3.26 1.94 60.99
CA CYS A 8 4.45 2.20 60.17
C CYS A 8 4.13 1.99 58.68
N LEU A 9 3.96 3.13 58.02
CA LEU A 9 4.30 3.45 56.63
C LEU A 9 5.07 2.38 55.82
N ALA A 10 4.45 1.92 54.73
CA ALA A 10 5.15 1.50 53.51
C ALA A 10 4.50 2.30 52.35
N VAL A 11 5.06 3.48 52.03
CA VAL A 11 5.91 3.75 50.85
C VAL A 11 5.19 3.52 49.51
N LEU A 12 4.69 4.63 48.98
CA LEU A 12 4.85 5.18 47.63
C LEU A 12 4.82 4.26 46.39
N ALA A 13 3.81 4.53 45.56
CA ALA A 13 3.88 4.89 44.15
C ALA A 13 4.50 3.90 43.13
N ALA A 14 3.62 3.32 42.31
CA ALA A 14 3.90 3.07 40.90
C ALA A 14 2.65 3.42 40.08
N ALA A 15 2.51 4.71 39.76
CA ALA A 15 1.74 5.14 38.59
C ALA A 15 2.72 5.24 37.42
N GLY A 16 2.36 4.69 36.26
CA GLY A 16 3.01 4.98 34.99
C GLY A 16 3.41 3.75 34.20
N GLY A 17 2.83 3.61 33.00
CA GLY A 17 3.36 2.72 31.96
C GLY A 17 2.40 1.70 31.36
N LEU A 18 1.13 2.03 31.14
CA LEU A 18 0.41 1.43 30.00
C LEU A 18 1.08 1.97 28.74
N VAL A 19 1.90 1.15 28.09
CA VAL A 19 2.12 0.98 26.64
C VAL A 19 3.44 0.20 26.52
N THR A 20 3.38 -1.11 26.72
CA THR A 20 4.29 -1.99 25.98
C THR A 20 3.72 -2.05 24.56
N ALA A 21 4.33 -1.28 23.67
CA ALA A 21 4.11 -1.38 22.25
C ALA A 21 4.18 -2.86 21.85
N SER A 22 3.17 -3.32 21.13
CA SER A 22 2.98 -4.71 20.69
C SER A 22 4.18 -5.20 19.89
N SER A 23 5.19 -5.71 20.57
CA SER A 23 6.28 -6.43 19.94
C SER A 23 5.73 -7.76 19.44
N ALA A 24 5.82 -7.94 18.13
CA ALA A 24 5.78 -9.22 17.45
C ALA A 24 4.41 -9.93 17.42
N LEU A 25 3.56 -9.52 16.47
CA LEU A 25 2.92 -10.52 15.60
C LEU A 25 3.97 -11.08 14.63
N ALA A 26 5.06 -11.64 15.17
CA ALA A 26 5.79 -12.69 14.49
C ALA A 26 4.91 -13.93 14.62
N GLN A 27 3.82 -13.95 13.85
CA GLN A 27 3.00 -15.14 13.70
C GLN A 27 3.89 -16.18 13.02
N THR A 28 4.51 -17.04 13.81
CA THR A 28 5.24 -18.24 13.39
C THR A 28 4.34 -19.32 12.79
N GLY A 29 3.11 -18.96 12.40
CA GLY A 29 2.21 -19.83 11.67
C GLY A 29 2.45 -19.69 10.17
N SER A 30 3.19 -20.62 9.56
CA SER A 30 3.19 -20.73 8.10
C SER A 30 1.75 -20.99 7.64
N LEU A 31 1.15 -20.05 6.90
CA LEU A 31 -0.18 -20.23 6.32
C LEU A 31 -0.20 -21.51 5.46
N PRO A 32 -1.23 -22.37 5.57
CA PRO A 32 -1.30 -23.62 4.82
C PRO A 32 -1.32 -23.37 3.29
N CYS A 33 -0.76 -24.32 2.54
CA CYS A 33 -0.72 -24.28 1.07
C CYS A 33 -1.93 -25.02 0.47
N ASP A 34 -3.13 -24.66 0.89
CA ASP A 34 -4.41 -25.31 0.55
C ASP A 34 -5.45 -24.32 -0.01
N GLY A 35 -5.04 -23.08 -0.30
CA GLY A 35 -5.94 -22.05 -0.84
C GLY A 35 -6.42 -22.36 -2.26
N VAL A 36 -7.74 -22.29 -2.50
CA VAL A 36 -8.38 -22.57 -3.80
C VAL A 36 -7.91 -21.63 -4.92
N LYS A 37 -7.49 -20.42 -4.57
CA LYS A 37 -6.95 -19.40 -5.50
C LYS A 37 -5.42 -19.30 -5.48
N GLN A 38 -4.76 -20.17 -4.71
CA GLN A 38 -3.31 -20.18 -4.56
C GLN A 38 -2.71 -21.30 -5.41
N ASP A 39 -1.64 -21.00 -6.16
CA ASP A 39 -0.83 -22.06 -6.76
C ASP A 39 -0.07 -22.80 -5.65
N ARG A 40 -0.45 -24.06 -5.43
CA ARG A 40 0.13 -24.90 -4.37
C ARG A 40 1.63 -25.14 -4.58
N ALA A 41 2.08 -25.33 -5.82
CA ALA A 41 3.48 -25.56 -6.12
C ALA A 41 4.30 -24.30 -5.84
N ALA A 42 3.80 -23.13 -6.23
CA ALA A 42 4.40 -21.84 -5.89
C ALA A 42 4.46 -21.65 -4.37
N CYS A 43 3.35 -21.90 -3.65
CA CYS A 43 3.33 -21.79 -2.18
C CYS A 43 4.42 -22.61 -1.50
N LEU A 44 4.56 -23.88 -1.90
CA LEU A 44 5.57 -24.77 -1.30
C LEU A 44 6.99 -24.32 -1.64
N ARG A 45 7.23 -23.81 -2.86
CA ARG A 45 8.52 -23.23 -3.24
C ARG A 45 8.84 -21.98 -2.41
N GLU A 46 7.92 -21.03 -2.29
CA GLU A 46 8.12 -19.80 -1.52
C GLU A 46 8.30 -20.09 -0.02
N ARG A 47 7.55 -21.05 0.52
CA ARG A 47 7.74 -21.52 1.90
C ARG A 47 9.14 -22.12 2.11
N GLY A 48 9.59 -22.95 1.16
CA GLY A 48 10.93 -23.53 1.18
C GLY A 48 12.01 -22.46 1.13
N ALA A 49 11.86 -21.47 0.25
CA ALA A 49 12.77 -20.34 0.13
C ALA A 49 12.82 -19.53 1.44
N ALA A 50 11.66 -19.20 2.03
CA ALA A 50 11.60 -18.49 3.30
C ALA A 50 12.27 -19.28 4.44
N ALA A 51 12.04 -20.60 4.52
CA ALA A 51 12.68 -21.47 5.51
C ALA A 51 14.19 -21.55 5.31
N GLN A 52 14.66 -21.64 4.05
CA GLN A 52 16.08 -21.62 3.73
C GLN A 52 16.73 -20.29 4.16
N THR A 53 16.12 -19.15 3.83
CA THR A 53 16.61 -17.83 4.25
C THR A 53 16.68 -17.72 5.77
N ALA A 54 15.67 -18.21 6.49
CA ALA A 54 15.67 -18.23 7.95
C ALA A 54 16.84 -19.07 8.51
N ARG A 55 17.13 -20.24 7.93
CA ARG A 55 18.29 -21.07 8.28
C ARG A 55 19.63 -20.39 7.98
N GLN A 56 19.67 -19.53 6.97
CA GLN A 56 20.85 -18.74 6.61
C GLN A 56 21.01 -17.46 7.45
N GLY A 57 20.17 -17.25 8.48
CA GLY A 57 20.25 -16.07 9.36
C GLY A 57 19.22 -14.98 9.05
N GLY A 58 18.33 -15.20 8.09
CA GLY A 58 17.25 -14.28 7.73
C GLY A 58 17.68 -13.14 6.79
N PHE A 59 16.78 -12.17 6.60
CA PHE A 59 17.09 -10.95 5.86
C PHE A 59 17.84 -9.95 6.75
N PRO A 60 18.72 -9.12 6.18
CA PRO A 60 19.35 -8.04 6.91
C PRO A 60 18.28 -7.10 7.48
N LYS A 61 18.36 -6.83 8.78
CA LYS A 61 17.49 -5.85 9.43
C LYS A 61 18.05 -4.47 9.11
N MET A 62 17.30 -3.68 8.35
CA MET A 62 17.62 -2.27 8.13
C MET A 62 17.07 -1.44 9.28
N ASP A 63 17.74 -0.34 9.59
CA ASP A 63 17.20 0.61 10.55
C ASP A 63 15.99 1.37 9.95
N GLU A 64 15.11 1.87 10.83
CA GLU A 64 13.91 2.59 10.38
C GLU A 64 14.24 3.88 9.59
N ALA A 65 15.39 4.50 9.84
CA ALA A 65 15.80 5.70 9.12
C ALA A 65 16.18 5.38 7.66
N GLN A 66 16.88 4.27 7.42
CA GLN A 66 17.22 3.72 6.13
C GLN A 66 15.96 3.29 5.38
N LEU A 67 15.03 2.60 6.05
CA LEU A 67 13.74 2.24 5.45
C LEU A 67 12.96 3.48 5.02
N ARG A 68 12.97 4.55 5.85
CA ARG A 68 12.33 5.82 5.53
C ARG A 68 13.03 6.57 4.40
N GLN A 69 14.36 6.60 4.37
CA GLN A 69 15.13 7.18 3.26
C GLN A 69 14.84 6.45 1.94
N ASN A 70 14.83 5.12 1.96
CA ASN A 70 14.46 4.32 0.80
C ASN A 70 13.02 4.62 0.34
N ALA A 71 12.11 4.88 1.28
CA ALA A 71 10.75 5.28 0.94
C ALA A 71 10.68 6.65 0.27
N LEU A 72 11.41 7.64 0.78
CA LEU A 72 11.49 8.98 0.19
C LEU A 72 12.20 8.97 -1.18
N ALA A 73 13.22 8.14 -1.35
CA ALA A 73 13.90 7.98 -2.64
C ALA A 73 12.95 7.49 -3.75
N ARG A 74 11.90 6.71 -3.41
CA ARG A 74 10.85 6.33 -4.37
C ARG A 74 9.95 7.52 -4.73
N CYS A 75 9.71 8.46 -3.82
CA CYS A 75 8.92 9.65 -4.12
C CYS A 75 9.61 10.56 -5.15
N GLY A 76 10.96 10.63 -5.15
CA GLY A 76 11.71 11.39 -6.16
C GLY A 76 11.54 10.88 -7.60
N ARG A 77 10.99 9.68 -7.82
CA ARG A 77 10.66 9.16 -9.17
C ARG A 77 9.24 9.49 -9.63
N GLN A 78 8.43 10.12 -8.80
CA GLN A 78 7.07 10.50 -9.17
C GLN A 78 7.09 11.74 -10.07
N PRO A 79 6.06 11.93 -10.92
CA PRO A 79 5.85 13.19 -11.64
C PRO A 79 5.89 14.38 -10.67
N PRO A 80 6.40 15.56 -11.09
CA PRO A 80 6.57 16.72 -10.19
C PRO A 80 5.30 17.10 -9.42
N ALA A 81 4.12 16.95 -10.03
CA ALA A 81 2.83 17.24 -9.40
C ALA A 81 2.49 16.30 -8.22
N ASP A 82 3.03 15.07 -8.21
CA ASP A 82 2.67 14.04 -7.24
C ASP A 82 3.72 13.84 -6.13
N GLN A 83 4.92 14.45 -6.28
CA GLN A 83 6.04 14.25 -5.35
C GLN A 83 5.69 14.66 -3.92
N ALA A 84 5.15 15.88 -3.75
CA ALA A 84 4.78 16.39 -2.43
C ALA A 84 3.73 15.51 -1.74
N ALA A 85 2.72 15.03 -2.47
CA ALA A 85 1.70 14.14 -1.92
C ALA A 85 2.27 12.76 -1.57
N CYS A 86 3.24 12.25 -2.34
CA CYS A 86 3.95 11.01 -2.00
C CYS A 86 4.73 11.16 -0.69
N GLU A 87 5.48 12.25 -0.53
CA GLU A 87 6.26 12.51 0.67
C GLU A 87 5.37 12.64 1.90
N GLN A 88 4.23 13.33 1.79
CA GLN A 88 3.24 13.41 2.85
C GLN A 88 2.73 12.03 3.30
N ARG A 89 2.40 11.12 2.36
CA ARG A 89 2.04 9.73 2.69
C ARG A 89 3.17 9.00 3.41
N VAL A 90 4.41 9.12 2.94
CA VAL A 90 5.57 8.44 3.54
C VAL A 90 5.86 8.95 4.95
N LEU A 91 5.83 10.28 5.13
CA LEU A 91 6.12 10.94 6.40
C LEU A 91 4.92 10.88 7.37
N GLY A 92 3.72 10.59 6.88
CA GLY A 92 2.50 10.64 7.68
C GLY A 92 2.06 12.06 8.03
N THR A 93 2.45 13.04 7.23
CA THR A 93 2.08 14.46 7.43
C THR A 93 0.82 14.81 6.63
N GLY A 94 0.23 15.98 6.91
CA GLY A 94 -1.03 16.39 6.28
C GLY A 94 -2.24 15.60 6.80
N GLN A 95 -3.29 15.51 5.98
CA GLN A 95 -4.52 14.74 6.28
C GLN A 95 -4.31 13.27 5.92
N THR A 96 -3.35 12.62 6.62
CA THR A 96 -2.97 11.22 6.34
C THR A 96 -3.57 10.27 7.37
N THR A 97 -4.30 9.25 6.89
CA THR A 97 -4.86 8.17 7.72
C THR A 97 -4.13 6.85 7.47
N PHE A 98 -4.05 6.03 8.52
CA PHE A 98 -3.42 4.70 8.49
C PHE A 98 -4.49 3.64 8.72
N THR A 99 -4.62 2.71 7.78
CA THR A 99 -5.50 1.55 7.94
C THR A 99 -4.67 0.29 7.78
N GLY A 100 -4.57 -0.50 8.86
CA GLY A 100 -3.93 -1.81 8.87
C GLY A 100 -4.90 -2.92 8.49
N SER A 101 -4.31 -4.08 8.16
CA SER A 101 -5.01 -5.33 7.79
C SER A 101 -5.63 -5.35 6.40
N VAL A 102 -4.80 -5.09 5.38
CA VAL A 102 -4.99 -5.85 4.14
C VAL A 102 -4.71 -7.33 4.43
N LEU A 103 -5.37 -8.24 3.73
CA LEU A 103 -5.25 -9.70 3.91
C LEU A 103 -3.78 -10.21 3.96
N GLY A 104 -2.85 -9.48 3.34
CA GLY A 104 -1.41 -9.79 3.33
C GLY A 104 -0.56 -9.12 4.43
N GLY A 105 -1.16 -8.50 5.46
CA GLY A 105 -0.41 -7.90 6.58
C GLY A 105 0.23 -6.52 6.30
N GLY A 106 -0.25 -5.82 5.27
CA GLY A 106 0.20 -4.47 4.92
C GLY A 106 -0.55 -3.34 5.65
N VAL A 107 0.04 -2.14 5.62
CA VAL A 107 -0.56 -0.89 6.09
C VAL A 107 -0.82 0.01 4.89
N ILE A 108 -2.07 0.46 4.73
CA ILE A 108 -2.46 1.44 3.73
C ILE A 108 -2.36 2.84 4.32
N ARG A 109 -1.79 3.76 3.54
CA ARG A 109 -1.62 5.18 3.89
C ARG A 109 -2.37 6.02 2.87
N THR A 110 -3.35 6.77 3.34
CA THR A 110 -4.18 7.62 2.48
C THR A 110 -4.02 9.07 2.90
N THR A 111 -3.69 9.95 1.95
CA THR A 111 -3.62 11.39 2.19
C THR A 111 -4.69 12.08 1.36
N GLU A 112 -5.55 12.86 2.00
CA GLU A 112 -6.52 13.70 1.30
C GLU A 112 -5.91 15.07 1.01
N THR A 113 -6.03 15.52 -0.24
CA THR A 113 -5.56 16.84 -0.68
C THR A 113 -6.76 17.59 -1.26
N PRO A 114 -7.31 18.59 -0.56
CA PRO A 114 -8.43 19.37 -1.08
C PRO A 114 -7.95 20.17 -2.30
N VAL A 115 -8.61 19.98 -3.44
CA VAL A 115 -8.39 20.80 -4.63
C VAL A 115 -9.29 22.03 -4.49
N PRO A 116 -8.74 23.25 -4.44
CA PRO A 116 -9.57 24.44 -4.40
C PRO A 116 -10.46 24.47 -5.64
N ALA A 117 -11.74 24.79 -5.44
CA ALA A 117 -12.65 25.01 -6.54
C ALA A 117 -12.01 26.06 -7.45
N SER A 118 -11.75 25.70 -8.71
CA SER A 118 -11.44 26.72 -9.70
C SER A 118 -12.61 27.71 -9.64
N PRO A 119 -12.36 29.02 -9.51
CA PRO A 119 -13.43 29.98 -9.70
C PRO A 119 -13.89 29.71 -11.13
N MET A 120 -15.03 29.02 -11.26
CA MET A 120 -15.73 28.99 -12.53
C MET A 120 -15.90 30.46 -12.85
N SER A 121 -15.26 30.89 -13.93
CA SER A 121 -15.65 32.15 -14.53
C SER A 121 -17.16 32.06 -14.66
N ASP A 122 -17.87 33.03 -14.10
CA ASP A 122 -19.29 33.32 -14.37
C ASP A 122 -19.46 33.71 -15.86
N ALA A 123 -18.82 32.97 -16.77
CA ALA A 123 -19.10 33.01 -18.18
C ALA A 123 -20.45 32.31 -18.35
N PRO A 124 -21.48 32.99 -18.89
CA PRO A 124 -22.72 32.36 -19.26
C PRO A 124 -22.39 31.13 -20.12
N MET A 125 -22.92 29.96 -19.75
CA MET A 125 -22.83 28.78 -20.60
C MET A 125 -23.30 29.19 -22.01
N PRO A 126 -22.53 28.92 -23.09
CA PRO A 126 -23.00 29.18 -24.44
C PRO A 126 -24.31 28.40 -24.66
N PRO A 127 -25.28 28.97 -25.40
CA PRO A 127 -26.52 28.27 -25.69
C PRO A 127 -26.21 26.90 -26.31
N PRO A 128 -27.07 25.87 -26.06
CA PRO A 128 -26.86 24.55 -26.64
C PRO A 128 -26.71 24.68 -28.15
N ALA A 129 -25.61 24.15 -28.68
CA ALA A 129 -25.37 24.13 -30.12
C ALA A 129 -26.57 23.45 -30.81
N PRO A 130 -27.01 23.92 -31.99
CA PRO A 130 -28.04 23.26 -32.76
C PRO A 130 -27.62 21.81 -33.01
N GLN A 131 -28.48 20.87 -32.64
CA GLN A 131 -28.27 19.45 -32.85
C GLN A 131 -28.17 19.22 -34.37
N MET A 132 -26.96 18.95 -34.87
CA MET A 132 -26.77 18.51 -36.24
C MET A 132 -27.53 17.19 -36.42
N ALA A 133 -28.37 17.13 -37.44
CA ALA A 133 -29.08 15.92 -37.82
C ALA A 133 -28.09 14.74 -37.94
N PRO A 134 -28.49 13.51 -37.53
CA PRO A 134 -27.62 12.35 -37.64
C PRO A 134 -27.22 12.15 -39.10
N MET A 135 -25.91 12.17 -39.35
CA MET A 135 -25.37 11.80 -40.66
C MET A 135 -25.78 10.35 -40.97
N PRO A 136 -26.14 10.03 -42.23
CA PRO A 136 -26.43 8.66 -42.62
C PRO A 136 -25.18 7.80 -42.42
N ALA A 137 -25.36 6.66 -41.74
CA ALA A 137 -24.29 5.70 -41.48
C ALA A 137 -23.68 5.21 -42.81
N THR A 138 -22.45 5.61 -43.11
CA THR A 138 -21.68 5.00 -44.19
C THR A 138 -21.31 3.58 -43.79
N ARG A 139 -21.62 2.62 -44.66
CA ARG A 139 -21.33 1.19 -44.48
C ARG A 139 -19.86 0.99 -44.12
N PRO A 140 -19.53 0.13 -43.13
CA PRO A 140 -18.15 -0.20 -42.80
C PRO A 140 -17.42 -0.75 -44.03
N ALA A 141 -16.20 -0.29 -44.26
CA ALA A 141 -15.32 -0.86 -45.27
C ALA A 141 -15.05 -2.35 -44.96
N PRO A 142 -14.93 -3.21 -45.98
CA PRO A 142 -14.59 -4.61 -45.76
C PRO A 142 -13.19 -4.71 -45.14
N MET A 143 -13.10 -5.41 -44.01
CA MET A 143 -11.82 -5.74 -43.39
C MET A 143 -11.01 -6.59 -44.35
N GLN A 144 -9.83 -6.09 -44.74
CA GLN A 144 -8.87 -6.86 -45.52
C GLN A 144 -8.17 -7.84 -44.58
N ASN A 145 -8.20 -9.12 -44.93
CA ASN A 145 -7.55 -10.17 -44.14
C ASN A 145 -6.07 -9.85 -43.92
N PRO A 146 -5.53 -10.04 -42.71
CA PRO A 146 -4.11 -9.87 -42.47
C PRO A 146 -3.31 -10.87 -43.32
N MET A 147 -2.25 -10.38 -43.96
CA MET A 147 -1.33 -11.23 -44.71
C MET A 147 -0.64 -12.24 -43.78
N PRO A 148 -0.41 -13.48 -44.23
CA PRO A 148 0.31 -14.48 -43.45
C PRO A 148 1.76 -14.02 -43.20
N MET A 149 2.18 -14.06 -41.94
CA MET A 149 3.57 -13.80 -41.56
C MET A 149 4.48 -14.92 -42.10
N PRO A 150 5.68 -14.59 -42.62
CA PRO A 150 6.64 -15.60 -43.04
C PRO A 150 7.13 -16.40 -41.83
N MET A 151 7.12 -17.72 -41.95
CA MET A 151 7.63 -18.61 -40.91
C MET A 151 9.15 -18.46 -40.77
N PRO A 152 9.71 -18.52 -39.54
CA PRO A 152 11.15 -18.50 -39.34
C PRO A 152 11.78 -19.81 -39.87
N ALA A 153 12.90 -19.66 -40.58
CA ALA A 153 13.69 -20.76 -41.11
C ALA A 153 14.29 -21.62 -39.96
N PRO A 154 14.44 -22.94 -40.14
CA PRO A 154 15.06 -23.79 -39.14
C PRO A 154 16.54 -23.47 -39.02
N THR A 155 16.96 -23.05 -37.83
CA THR A 155 18.37 -22.99 -37.45
C THR A 155 18.88 -24.41 -37.26
N ARG A 156 19.91 -24.77 -38.03
CA ARG A 156 20.63 -26.04 -37.94
C ARG A 156 21.68 -26.00 -36.83
#